data_AF-A0A521PGI5-F1
#
_entry.id   AF-A0A521PGI5-F1
#
_cell.length_a   1.000
_cell.length_b   1.000
_cell.length_c   1.000
_cell.angle_alpha   90.00
_cell.angle_beta   90.00
_cell.angle_gamma   90.00
#
_symmetry.space_group_name_H-M   'P 1'
#
loop_
_entity.id
_entity.type
_entity.pdbx_description
1 polymer ?
#
loop_
_entity_poly.entity_id
_entity_poly.type
_entity_poly.pdbx_seq_one_letter_code
_entity_poly.pdbx_strand_id
1 'polypeptide(L)'
;MKNVTTLRGIRCFSALALVALAGAAQAIPERPASGPVELLARLQSNTQGALMNHSLPDSLYNTVRSTGKTPLLLDNPAADPADRAQFFLSIYGGLVGADNPLNQLGSRRVSKDRTGVTHVHMDQFSQGLPVFGARLVVHMDGRGVRGINGVFVPGLDQLSTTPKMSIGDLRQRAMAAGAKMYPGKALKLESSRLMFYRTGLLKGVPGESYLAYEVMLTGGTLANPIKDRLILDANRGTVLNRIDEIHSVLNREIYFANQDVPPFYTEGSLGAPSDIPLVGDVGSDPASRIPRLPVDNLYIFAGGTYALYKNLFGREGYDDGFIDPATGELRAQVQKSVY
;
A
#
# COMPACT_ATOMS: atom_id res chain seq x y z
N MET A 1 33.36 -69.20 73.04
CA MET A 1 32.07 -68.53 72.78
C MET A 1 32.39 -67.04 72.66
N LYS A 2 32.54 -66.55 71.42
CA LYS A 2 33.16 -65.24 71.12
C LYS A 2 32.24 -64.39 70.24
N ASN A 3 32.22 -63.13 70.64
CA ASN A 3 31.59 -61.91 70.11
C ASN A 3 31.81 -61.59 68.61
N VAL A 4 31.09 -60.55 68.18
CA VAL A 4 31.48 -59.43 67.28
C VAL A 4 30.75 -59.35 65.92
N THR A 5 29.85 -58.35 65.84
CA THR A 5 29.77 -57.23 64.87
C THR A 5 30.27 -57.40 63.42
N THR A 6 29.44 -57.14 62.39
CA THR A 6 29.70 -56.12 61.34
C THR A 6 28.52 -55.86 60.37
N LEU A 7 28.42 -54.59 59.95
CA LEU A 7 27.56 -53.96 58.93
C LEU A 7 27.87 -54.43 57.49
N ARG A 8 26.89 -54.31 56.56
CA ARG A 8 26.94 -53.37 55.39
C ARG A 8 25.79 -53.59 54.41
N GLY A 9 25.26 -52.47 53.89
CA GLY A 9 24.37 -52.45 52.72
C GLY A 9 23.83 -51.07 52.37
N ILE A 10 24.69 -50.06 52.21
CA ILE A 10 24.30 -48.74 51.65
C ILE A 10 24.60 -48.77 50.15
N ARG A 11 23.58 -48.55 49.32
CA ARG A 11 23.71 -48.31 47.87
C ARG A 11 23.61 -46.82 47.59
N CYS A 12 24.64 -46.30 46.94
CA CYS A 12 24.77 -44.94 46.44
C CYS A 12 23.67 -44.57 45.43
N PHE A 13 23.13 -43.36 45.55
CA PHE A 13 22.64 -42.58 44.40
C PHE A 13 23.18 -41.17 44.52
N SER A 14 24.12 -40.86 43.61
CA SER A 14 24.70 -39.52 43.44
C SER A 14 23.71 -38.67 42.65
N ALA A 15 23.23 -37.57 43.24
CA ALA A 15 22.43 -36.57 42.54
C ALA A 15 23.37 -35.54 41.90
N LEU A 16 23.38 -35.49 40.57
CA LEU A 16 24.06 -34.49 39.75
C LEU A 16 23.23 -33.19 39.78
N ALA A 17 23.75 -32.12 40.39
CA ALA A 17 23.10 -30.81 40.39
C ALA A 17 23.37 -30.10 39.06
N LEU A 18 22.34 -29.99 38.21
CA LEU A 18 22.36 -29.20 36.99
C LEU A 18 22.03 -27.74 37.33
N VAL A 19 23.02 -26.85 37.32
CA VAL A 19 22.81 -25.41 37.48
C VAL A 19 22.34 -24.85 36.14
N ALA A 20 21.04 -24.58 36.01
CA ALA A 20 20.49 -23.84 34.89
C ALA A 20 20.75 -22.33 35.10
N LEU A 21 21.61 -21.73 34.27
CA LEU A 21 21.68 -20.27 34.15
C LEU A 21 20.42 -19.79 33.43
N ALA A 22 19.46 -19.28 34.20
CA ALA A 22 18.35 -18.50 33.66
C ALA A 22 18.89 -17.14 33.19
N GLY A 23 18.97 -16.95 31.88
CA GLY A 23 19.17 -15.62 31.30
C GLY A 23 17.99 -14.74 31.67
N ALA A 24 18.25 -13.66 32.41
CA ALA A 24 17.24 -12.66 32.73
C ALA A 24 16.84 -11.93 31.44
N ALA A 25 15.75 -12.37 30.81
CA ALA A 25 15.00 -11.52 29.91
C ALA A 25 14.50 -10.34 30.75
N GLN A 26 15.04 -9.14 30.51
CA GLN A 26 14.52 -7.94 31.14
C GLN A 26 13.08 -7.78 30.69
N ALA A 27 12.15 -7.93 31.64
CA ALA A 27 10.76 -7.62 31.42
C ALA A 27 10.66 -6.16 30.96
N ILE A 28 10.11 -5.96 29.76
CA ILE A 28 9.72 -4.63 29.30
C ILE A 28 8.72 -4.13 30.35
N PRO A 29 8.98 -3.01 31.05
CA PRO A 29 8.03 -2.50 32.03
C PRO A 29 6.69 -2.27 31.33
N GLU A 30 5.60 -2.78 31.92
CA GLU A 30 4.24 -2.46 31.50
C GLU A 30 4.10 -0.93 31.52
N ARG A 31 4.20 -0.32 30.34
CA ARG A 31 3.94 1.10 30.18
C ARG A 31 2.42 1.25 30.38
N PRO A 32 1.94 2.05 31.35
CA PRO A 32 0.52 2.32 31.44
C PRO A 32 0.06 2.84 30.08
N ALA A 33 -0.99 2.23 29.52
CA ALA A 33 -1.53 2.61 28.23
C ALA A 33 -2.05 4.04 28.32
N SER A 34 -1.22 5.02 27.96
CA SER A 34 -1.64 6.41 27.84
C SER A 34 -2.78 6.48 26.84
N GLY A 35 -3.92 7.02 27.26
CA GLY A 35 -5.08 7.18 26.39
C GLY A 35 -4.78 8.15 25.23
N PRO A 36 -5.59 8.13 24.15
CA PRO A 36 -5.38 8.99 22.98
C PRO A 36 -5.23 10.48 23.31
N VAL A 37 -5.97 10.98 24.32
CA VAL A 37 -5.91 12.38 24.77
C VAL A 37 -4.52 12.73 25.33
N GLU A 38 -3.93 11.86 26.14
CA GLU A 38 -2.60 12.08 26.74
C GLU A 38 -1.50 12.01 25.67
N LEU A 39 -1.60 11.03 24.77
CA LEU A 39 -0.67 10.89 23.65
C LEU A 39 -0.70 12.12 22.74
N LEU A 40 -1.90 12.66 22.45
CA LEU A 40 -2.04 13.86 21.64
C LEU A 40 -1.48 15.09 22.37
N ALA A 41 -1.74 15.24 23.67
CA ALA A 41 -1.17 16.33 24.47
C ALA A 41 0.37 16.28 24.50
N ARG A 42 0.95 15.08 24.58
CA ARG A 42 2.40 14.90 24.46
C ARG A 42 2.93 15.35 23.10
N LEU A 43 2.29 14.94 22.00
CA LEU A 43 2.68 15.39 20.65
C LEU A 43 2.52 16.91 20.48
N GLN A 44 1.48 17.51 21.06
CA GLN A 44 1.27 18.95 21.08
C GLN A 44 2.45 19.66 21.77
N SER A 45 2.88 19.13 22.92
CA SER A 45 4.04 19.66 23.65
C SER A 45 5.34 19.49 22.86
N ASN A 46 5.61 18.30 22.31
CA ASN A 46 6.81 18.01 21.52
C ASN A 46 6.95 18.96 20.32
N THR A 47 5.83 19.29 19.69
CA THR A 47 5.77 20.16 18.51
C THR A 47 5.64 21.65 18.83
N GLN A 48 5.65 22.03 20.12
CA GLN A 48 5.43 23.42 20.56
C GLN A 48 4.11 24.01 20.02
N GLY A 49 3.07 23.18 19.97
CA GLY A 49 1.75 23.53 19.45
C GLY A 49 1.60 23.42 17.93
N ALA A 50 2.68 23.17 17.19
CA ALA A 50 2.66 23.02 15.73
C ALA A 50 2.25 21.59 15.29
N LEU A 51 1.09 21.14 15.74
CA LEU A 51 0.53 19.82 15.46
C LEU A 51 -0.73 19.93 14.59
N MET A 52 -0.83 19.08 13.57
CA MET A 52 -2.06 18.81 12.85
C MET A 52 -2.51 17.38 13.18
N ASN A 53 -3.74 17.24 13.64
CA ASN A 53 -4.42 15.97 13.82
C ASN A 53 -5.77 16.04 13.10
N HIS A 54 -6.02 15.09 12.20
CA HIS A 54 -7.26 15.04 11.44
C HIS A 54 -7.67 13.59 11.19
N SER A 55 -8.97 13.33 11.27
CA SER A 55 -9.58 12.02 11.05
C SER A 55 -10.80 12.16 10.13
N LEU A 56 -10.93 11.22 9.20
CA LEU A 56 -12.07 11.05 8.31
C LEU A 56 -12.68 9.67 8.63
N PRO A 57 -13.69 9.61 9.52
CA PRO A 57 -14.23 8.33 10.00
C PRO A 57 -14.81 7.45 8.88
N ASP A 58 -15.48 8.06 7.90
CA ASP A 58 -16.12 7.33 6.80
C ASP A 58 -15.12 6.55 5.95
N SER A 59 -13.95 7.13 5.70
CA SER A 59 -12.84 6.53 4.96
C SER A 59 -11.81 5.84 5.85
N LEU A 60 -12.01 5.84 7.18
CA LEU A 60 -11.06 5.36 8.18
C LEU A 60 -9.65 5.95 8.04
N TYR A 61 -9.57 7.16 7.49
CA TYR A 61 -8.29 7.82 7.25
C TYR A 61 -7.93 8.67 8.46
N ASN A 62 -6.69 8.55 8.93
CA ASN A 62 -6.16 9.36 10.02
C ASN A 62 -4.86 10.01 9.59
N THR A 63 -4.59 11.21 10.10
CA THR A 63 -3.29 11.86 9.98
C THR A 63 -2.94 12.60 11.27
N VAL A 64 -1.68 12.42 11.69
CA VAL A 64 -1.06 13.19 12.76
C VAL A 64 0.30 13.64 12.25
N ARG A 65 0.55 14.94 12.15
CA ARG A 65 1.82 15.48 11.63
C ARG A 65 2.24 16.75 12.33
N SER A 66 3.54 16.95 12.43
CA SER A 66 4.09 18.25 12.77
C SER A 66 3.98 19.20 11.57
N THR A 67 3.50 20.42 11.80
CA THR A 67 3.50 21.51 10.84
C THR A 67 4.70 22.44 11.02
N GLY A 68 5.40 22.34 12.15
CA GLY A 68 6.57 23.13 12.48
C GLY A 68 7.91 22.45 12.14
N LYS A 69 9.00 23.00 12.70
CA LYS A 69 10.36 22.47 12.53
C LYS A 69 10.67 21.29 13.46
N THR A 70 9.98 21.18 14.58
CA THR A 70 10.16 20.13 15.59
C THR A 70 9.43 18.86 15.16
N PRO A 71 10.06 17.67 15.18
CA PRO A 71 9.38 16.42 14.86
C PRO A 71 8.37 16.03 15.95
N LEU A 72 7.47 15.10 15.63
CA LEU A 72 6.59 14.45 16.62
C LEU A 72 7.40 13.68 17.67
N LEU A 73 8.48 13.06 17.22
CA LEU A 73 9.40 12.26 18.03
C LEU A 73 10.83 12.45 17.50
N LEU A 74 11.73 12.90 18.37
CA LEU A 74 13.17 12.80 18.14
C LEU A 74 13.58 11.34 18.27
N ASP A 75 14.35 10.84 17.32
CA ASP A 75 14.83 9.46 17.29
C ASP A 75 16.30 9.40 16.84
N ASN A 76 16.84 8.19 16.68
CA ASN A 76 18.16 7.99 16.11
C ASN A 76 18.07 7.97 14.57
N PRO A 77 18.50 9.02 13.85
CA PRO A 77 18.39 9.06 12.40
C PRO A 77 19.28 8.04 11.68
N ALA A 78 20.25 7.44 12.37
CA ALA A 78 21.13 6.40 11.83
C ALA A 78 20.53 4.99 11.94
N ALA A 79 19.44 4.80 12.71
CA ALA A 79 18.75 3.51 12.78
C ALA A 79 17.97 3.21 11.48
N ASP A 80 17.67 1.94 11.25
CA ASP A 80 16.87 1.53 10.10
C ASP A 80 15.50 2.25 10.10
N PRO A 81 15.03 2.80 8.95
CA PRO A 81 13.76 3.51 8.89
C PRO A 81 12.56 2.67 9.35
N ALA A 82 12.54 1.36 9.07
CA ALA A 82 11.45 0.49 9.49
C ALA A 82 11.43 0.34 11.01
N ASP A 83 12.59 0.19 11.66
CA ASP A 83 12.71 0.13 13.11
C ASP A 83 12.25 1.45 13.76
N ARG A 84 12.65 2.59 13.18
CA ARG A 84 12.19 3.92 13.61
C ARG A 84 10.67 4.07 13.52
N ALA A 85 10.08 3.60 12.41
CA ALA A 85 8.64 3.62 12.22
C ALA A 85 7.91 2.72 13.22
N GLN A 86 8.39 1.50 13.44
CA GLN A 86 7.84 0.56 14.42
C GLN A 86 7.93 1.09 15.84
N PHE A 87 9.06 1.71 16.20
CA PHE A 87 9.21 2.37 17.50
C PHE A 87 8.22 3.52 17.68
N PHE A 88 8.05 4.38 16.68
CA PHE A 88 7.05 5.45 16.75
C PHE A 88 5.64 4.89 16.91
N LEU A 89 5.29 3.87 16.11
CA LEU A 89 3.99 3.22 16.15
C LEU A 89 3.72 2.52 17.49
N SER A 90 4.72 1.88 18.11
CA SER A 90 4.53 1.22 19.41
C SER A 90 4.12 2.19 20.54
N ILE A 91 4.36 3.50 20.35
CA ILE A 91 3.98 4.56 21.29
C ILE A 91 2.69 5.26 20.86
N TYR A 92 2.57 5.58 19.56
CA TYR A 92 1.54 6.48 19.05
C TYR A 92 0.53 5.81 18.09
N GLY A 93 0.65 4.51 17.85
CA GLY A 93 -0.19 3.75 16.92
C GLY A 93 -1.68 3.81 17.26
N GLY A 94 -2.02 3.85 18.56
CA GLY A 94 -3.40 4.01 19.01
C GLY A 94 -4.08 5.30 18.54
N LEU A 95 -3.31 6.37 18.21
CA LEU A 95 -3.86 7.61 17.64
C LEU A 95 -4.43 7.40 16.22
N VAL A 96 -4.01 6.35 15.53
CA VAL A 96 -4.46 6.00 14.18
C VAL A 96 -5.19 4.65 14.15
N GLY A 97 -5.63 4.16 15.32
CA GLY A 97 -6.38 2.91 15.50
C GLY A 97 -5.55 1.63 15.53
N ALA A 98 -4.21 1.73 15.44
CA ALA A 98 -3.31 0.58 15.51
C ALA A 98 -2.85 0.33 16.95
N ASP A 99 -3.67 -0.37 17.73
CA ASP A 99 -3.41 -0.63 19.16
C ASP A 99 -2.27 -1.63 19.39
N ASN A 100 -2.07 -2.58 18.46
CA ASN A 100 -0.98 -3.55 18.51
C ASN A 100 -0.17 -3.55 17.20
N PRO A 101 0.53 -2.44 16.91
CA PRO A 101 1.13 -2.21 15.60
C PRO A 101 2.20 -3.23 15.24
N LEU A 102 2.91 -3.81 16.22
CA LEU A 102 3.92 -4.84 15.97
C LEU A 102 3.33 -6.12 15.37
N ASN A 103 2.09 -6.45 15.73
CA ASN A 103 1.37 -7.62 15.21
C ASN A 103 0.42 -7.28 14.06
N GLN A 104 0.08 -6.00 13.90
CA GLN A 104 -0.92 -5.53 12.95
C GLN A 104 -0.31 -4.84 11.71
N LEU A 105 0.99 -4.52 11.72
CA LEU A 105 1.61 -3.75 10.64
C LEU A 105 2.95 -4.36 10.22
N GLY A 106 3.09 -4.61 8.92
CA GLY A 106 4.35 -5.06 8.30
C GLY A 106 4.91 -4.01 7.35
N SER A 107 6.20 -3.69 7.47
CA SER A 107 6.88 -2.80 6.51
C SER A 107 6.89 -3.44 5.12
N ARG A 108 6.37 -2.72 4.12
CA ARG A 108 6.31 -3.19 2.73
C ARG A 108 7.23 -2.44 1.79
N ARG A 109 7.42 -1.14 2.05
CA ARG A 109 8.21 -0.27 1.18
C ARG A 109 8.78 0.89 1.97
N VAL A 110 10.08 1.13 1.79
CA VAL A 110 10.74 2.37 2.21
C VAL A 110 11.07 3.17 0.96
N SER A 111 10.75 4.45 0.97
CA SER A 111 11.09 5.38 -0.12
C SER A 111 11.55 6.71 0.45
N LYS A 112 12.32 7.46 -0.34
CA LYS A 112 12.79 8.80 0.05
C LYS A 112 12.38 9.78 -1.03
N ASP A 113 11.80 10.92 -0.63
CA ASP A 113 11.43 11.97 -1.57
C ASP A 113 12.59 12.92 -1.88
N ARG A 114 12.37 13.81 -2.86
CA ARG A 114 13.35 14.83 -3.29
C ARG A 114 13.73 15.82 -2.18
N THR A 115 12.93 15.94 -1.14
CA THR A 115 13.19 16.83 0.01
C THR A 115 13.97 16.14 1.12
N GLY A 116 14.28 14.85 0.94
CA GLY A 116 15.02 14.03 1.89
C GLY A 116 14.16 13.39 2.98
N VAL A 117 12.83 13.50 2.88
CA VAL A 117 11.89 12.83 3.78
C VAL A 117 11.81 11.35 3.39
N THR A 118 12.00 10.47 4.37
CA THR A 118 11.80 9.04 4.23
C THR A 118 10.35 8.68 4.57
N HIS A 119 9.73 7.87 3.73
CA HIS A 119 8.39 7.31 3.89
C HIS A 119 8.48 5.80 4.08
N VAL A 120 7.94 5.32 5.19
CA VAL A 120 7.85 3.89 5.50
C VAL A 120 6.39 3.48 5.38
N HIS A 121 6.09 2.68 4.36
CA HIS A 121 4.76 2.14 4.09
C HIS A 121 4.56 0.84 4.86
N MET A 122 3.58 0.84 5.76
CA MET A 122 3.25 -0.25 6.67
C MET A 122 1.88 -0.81 6.29
N ASP A 123 1.84 -2.02 5.76
CA ASP A 123 0.59 -2.69 5.37
C ASP A 123 -0.05 -3.34 6.59
N GLN A 124 -1.39 -3.24 6.68
CA GLN A 124 -2.12 -3.84 7.78
C GLN A 124 -2.31 -5.35 7.60
N PHE A 125 -2.11 -6.07 8.69
CA PHE A 125 -2.46 -7.47 8.86
C PHE A 125 -3.38 -7.64 10.07
N SER A 126 -4.27 -8.62 10.01
CA SER A 126 -5.07 -9.05 11.16
C SER A 126 -5.10 -10.57 11.18
N GLN A 127 -4.83 -11.17 12.34
CA GLN A 127 -4.76 -12.64 12.50
C GLN A 127 -3.91 -13.34 11.42
N GLY A 128 -2.80 -12.70 10.98
CA GLY A 128 -1.90 -13.22 9.93
C GLY A 128 -2.38 -13.04 8.49
N LEU A 129 -3.60 -12.53 8.25
CA LEU A 129 -4.12 -12.23 6.92
C LEU A 129 -3.92 -10.76 6.56
N PRO A 130 -3.60 -10.43 5.28
CA PRO A 130 -3.48 -9.05 4.84
C PRO A 130 -4.86 -8.37 4.80
N VAL A 131 -4.88 -7.07 5.07
CA VAL A 131 -6.08 -6.23 4.95
C VAL A 131 -5.97 -5.40 3.67
N PHE A 132 -6.86 -5.64 2.72
CA PHE A 132 -6.79 -4.98 1.42
C PHE A 132 -7.09 -3.49 1.54
N GLY A 133 -6.20 -2.65 0.98
CA GLY A 133 -6.37 -1.19 0.93
C GLY A 133 -6.06 -0.45 2.23
N ALA A 134 -5.67 -1.17 3.30
CA ALA A 134 -5.31 -0.57 4.58
C ALA A 134 -3.79 -0.48 4.75
N ARG A 135 -3.30 0.75 4.88
CA ARG A 135 -1.88 1.08 4.98
C ARG A 135 -1.70 2.34 5.79
N LEU A 136 -0.71 2.31 6.67
CA LEU A 136 -0.18 3.49 7.35
C LEU A 136 1.17 3.87 6.73
N VAL A 137 1.47 5.15 6.65
CA VAL A 137 2.74 5.68 6.16
C VAL A 137 3.34 6.55 7.25
N VAL A 138 4.54 6.20 7.69
CA VAL A 138 5.32 7.01 8.64
C VAL A 138 6.33 7.86 7.87
N HIS A 139 6.33 9.15 8.15
CA HIS A 139 7.15 10.16 7.50
C HIS A 139 8.23 10.61 8.48
N MET A 140 9.50 10.56 8.08
CA MET A 140 10.62 10.92 8.94
C MET A 140 11.73 11.62 8.17
N ASP A 141 12.49 12.47 8.85
CA ASP A 141 13.68 13.13 8.30
C ASP A 141 14.90 12.89 9.20
N GLY A 142 16.00 13.59 8.94
CA GLY A 142 17.23 13.48 9.73
C GLY A 142 17.12 13.96 11.18
N ARG A 143 16.00 14.60 11.57
CA ARG A 143 15.74 15.04 12.95
C ARG A 143 14.81 14.09 13.70
N GLY A 144 13.91 13.40 13.01
CA GLY A 144 12.92 12.56 13.66
C GLY A 144 11.71 12.22 12.82
N VAL A 145 10.73 11.59 13.46
CA VAL A 145 9.42 11.30 12.84
C VAL A 145 8.60 12.58 12.75
N ARG A 146 8.19 12.94 11.53
CA ARG A 146 7.45 14.17 11.20
C ARG A 146 5.95 13.96 11.15
N GLY A 147 5.50 12.75 10.85
CA GLY A 147 4.08 12.47 10.78
C GLY A 147 3.75 11.02 10.47
N ILE A 148 2.48 10.70 10.63
CA ILE A 148 1.85 9.47 10.20
C ILE A 148 0.55 9.81 9.50
N ASN A 149 0.24 9.08 8.43
CA ASN A 149 -1.10 9.08 7.89
C ASN A 149 -1.46 7.76 7.23
N GLY A 150 -2.74 7.59 6.94
CA GLY A 150 -3.23 6.46 6.16
C GLY A 150 -4.50 5.89 6.73
N VAL A 151 -4.77 4.66 6.33
CA VAL A 151 -6.02 3.95 6.62
C VAL A 151 -5.72 2.72 7.46
N PHE A 152 -6.48 2.53 8.53
CA PHE A 152 -6.43 1.34 9.37
C PHE A 152 -7.85 0.85 9.65
N VAL A 153 -8.10 -0.45 9.50
CA VAL A 153 -9.42 -1.06 9.69
C VAL A 153 -9.49 -1.75 11.05
N PRO A 154 -10.26 -1.21 12.03
CA PRO A 154 -10.36 -1.81 13.36
C PRO A 154 -11.33 -3.01 13.40
N GLY A 155 -11.30 -3.76 14.51
CA GLY A 155 -12.29 -4.81 14.83
C GLY A 155 -12.22 -6.09 13.99
N LEU A 156 -11.18 -6.27 13.17
CA LEU A 156 -11.01 -7.45 12.33
C LEU A 156 -10.68 -8.72 13.12
N ASP A 157 -10.21 -8.57 14.35
CA ASP A 157 -9.94 -9.65 15.30
C ASP A 157 -11.22 -10.37 15.76
N GLN A 158 -12.39 -9.76 15.59
CA GLN A 158 -13.70 -10.37 15.89
C GLN A 158 -14.22 -11.26 14.76
N LEU A 159 -13.63 -11.19 13.58
CA LEU A 159 -14.03 -12.00 12.43
C LEU A 159 -13.31 -13.34 12.43
N SER A 160 -14.01 -14.40 12.01
CA SER A 160 -13.39 -15.69 11.75
C SER A 160 -12.48 -15.60 10.53
N THR A 161 -11.32 -16.25 10.61
CA THR A 161 -10.38 -16.45 9.49
C THR A 161 -10.60 -17.77 8.75
N THR A 162 -11.59 -18.56 9.14
CA THR A 162 -11.92 -19.84 8.47
C THR A 162 -12.99 -19.60 7.39
N PRO A 163 -12.66 -19.75 6.10
CA PRO A 163 -13.63 -19.62 5.02
C PRO A 163 -14.63 -20.79 5.07
N LYS A 164 -15.93 -20.49 4.94
CA LYS A 164 -16.96 -21.55 4.79
C LYS A 164 -17.04 -22.12 3.38
N MET A 165 -16.54 -21.39 2.38
CA MET A 165 -16.54 -21.79 0.99
C MET A 165 -15.31 -22.65 0.66
N SER A 166 -15.49 -23.74 -0.09
CA SER A 166 -14.35 -24.53 -0.57
C SER A 166 -13.60 -23.81 -1.69
N ILE A 167 -12.34 -24.20 -1.93
CA ILE A 167 -11.57 -23.66 -3.07
C ILE A 167 -12.21 -24.05 -4.42
N GLY A 168 -12.87 -25.23 -4.50
CA GLY A 168 -13.61 -25.63 -5.70
C GLY A 168 -14.77 -24.68 -6.00
N ASP A 169 -15.58 -24.37 -4.98
CA ASP A 169 -16.70 -23.42 -5.08
C ASP A 169 -16.21 -22.01 -5.42
N LEU A 170 -15.09 -21.57 -4.82
CA LEU A 170 -14.47 -20.29 -5.14
C LEU A 170 -14.14 -20.19 -6.63
N ARG A 171 -13.48 -21.21 -7.20
CA ARG A 171 -13.13 -21.24 -8.62
C ARG A 171 -14.38 -21.20 -9.49
N GLN A 172 -15.39 -22.01 -9.16
CA GLN A 172 -16.65 -22.04 -9.90
C GLN A 172 -17.35 -20.68 -9.89
N ARG A 173 -17.44 -20.02 -8.72
CA ARG A 173 -18.11 -18.72 -8.57
C ARG A 173 -17.35 -17.59 -9.26
N ALA A 174 -16.02 -17.56 -9.12
CA ALA A 174 -15.20 -16.54 -9.79
C ALA A 174 -15.29 -16.67 -11.32
N MET A 175 -15.21 -17.90 -11.86
CA MET A 175 -15.36 -18.15 -13.30
C MET A 175 -16.78 -17.84 -13.79
N ALA A 176 -17.83 -18.17 -13.02
CA ALA A 176 -19.20 -17.84 -13.37
C ALA A 176 -19.46 -16.32 -13.37
N ALA A 177 -18.92 -15.60 -12.38
CA ALA A 177 -18.95 -14.14 -12.35
C ALA A 177 -18.24 -13.55 -13.58
N GLY A 178 -17.04 -14.04 -13.88
CA GLY A 178 -16.28 -13.69 -15.08
C GLY A 178 -17.06 -13.93 -16.37
N ALA A 179 -17.64 -15.12 -16.54
CA ALA A 179 -18.41 -15.47 -17.73
C ALA A 179 -19.65 -14.59 -17.93
N LYS A 180 -20.29 -14.15 -16.83
CA LYS A 180 -21.38 -13.17 -16.88
C LYS A 180 -20.90 -11.79 -17.35
N MET A 181 -19.73 -11.37 -16.90
CA MET A 181 -19.14 -10.07 -17.28
C MET A 181 -18.57 -10.08 -18.70
N TYR A 182 -18.08 -11.23 -19.15
CA TYR A 182 -17.45 -11.41 -20.47
C TYR A 182 -18.02 -12.63 -21.20
N PRO A 183 -19.26 -12.55 -21.70
CA PRO A 183 -19.90 -13.68 -22.39
C PRO A 183 -19.08 -14.16 -23.58
N GLY A 184 -18.87 -15.48 -23.66
CA GLY A 184 -18.15 -16.12 -24.76
C GLY A 184 -16.64 -15.88 -24.79
N LYS A 185 -16.06 -15.20 -23.79
CA LYS A 185 -14.60 -15.03 -23.69
C LYS A 185 -13.97 -16.20 -22.93
N ALA A 186 -12.81 -16.65 -23.40
CA ALA A 186 -11.99 -17.58 -22.66
C ALA A 186 -11.36 -16.84 -21.46
N LEU A 187 -11.65 -17.34 -20.26
CA LEU A 187 -11.16 -16.78 -19.00
C LEU A 187 -10.33 -17.83 -18.27
N LYS A 188 -9.41 -17.36 -17.43
CA LYS A 188 -8.54 -18.17 -16.58
C LYS A 188 -8.43 -17.52 -15.22
N LEU A 189 -8.58 -18.33 -14.18
CA LEU A 189 -8.20 -17.94 -12.82
C LEU A 189 -6.68 -18.07 -12.68
N GLU A 190 -6.00 -16.94 -12.56
CA GLU A 190 -4.54 -16.86 -12.46
C GLU A 190 -4.06 -17.14 -11.04
N SER A 191 -4.64 -16.46 -10.05
CA SER A 191 -4.27 -16.62 -8.64
C SER A 191 -5.44 -16.31 -7.71
N SER A 192 -5.33 -16.76 -6.47
CA SER A 192 -6.25 -16.39 -5.40
C SER A 192 -5.54 -16.33 -4.06
N ARG A 193 -5.95 -15.43 -3.17
CA ARG A 193 -5.49 -15.39 -1.77
C ARG A 193 -6.61 -14.99 -0.82
N LEU A 194 -6.55 -15.50 0.41
CA LEU A 194 -7.46 -15.13 1.49
C LEU A 194 -6.98 -13.83 2.15
N MET A 195 -7.90 -12.92 2.47
CA MET A 195 -7.60 -11.60 3.01
C MET A 195 -8.82 -10.99 3.72
N PHE A 196 -8.63 -9.91 4.45
CA PHE A 196 -9.74 -9.08 4.93
C PHE A 196 -10.03 -7.95 3.96
N TYR A 197 -11.31 -7.73 3.66
CA TYR A 197 -11.78 -6.65 2.80
C TYR A 197 -12.87 -5.85 3.50
N ARG A 198 -12.75 -4.52 3.51
CA ARG A 198 -13.84 -3.64 3.92
C ARG A 198 -14.49 -3.00 2.69
N THR A 199 -15.80 -3.18 2.54
CA THR A 199 -16.56 -2.48 1.50
C THR A 199 -16.51 -0.96 1.72
N GLY A 200 -16.66 -0.19 0.65
CA GLY A 200 -16.65 1.28 0.73
C GLY A 200 -15.27 1.92 0.98
N LEU A 201 -14.25 1.16 1.43
CA LEU A 201 -12.95 1.70 1.82
C LEU A 201 -12.27 2.50 0.70
N LEU A 202 -12.19 1.93 -0.50
CA LEU A 202 -11.58 2.59 -1.67
C LEU A 202 -12.39 3.80 -2.17
N LYS A 203 -13.68 3.87 -1.83
CA LYS A 203 -14.57 4.97 -2.18
C LYS A 203 -14.62 6.04 -1.09
N GLY A 204 -13.96 5.82 0.04
CA GLY A 204 -13.98 6.71 1.20
C GLY A 204 -15.33 6.80 1.90
N VAL A 205 -16.15 5.74 1.84
CA VAL A 205 -17.49 5.70 2.46
C VAL A 205 -17.61 4.57 3.50
N PRO A 206 -18.60 4.64 4.41
CA PRO A 206 -18.88 3.56 5.34
C PRO A 206 -19.11 2.21 4.66
N GLY A 207 -18.79 1.13 5.36
CA GLY A 207 -18.97 -0.22 4.86
C GLY A 207 -18.60 -1.27 5.90
N GLU A 208 -18.80 -2.52 5.51
CA GLU A 208 -18.64 -3.70 6.37
C GLU A 208 -17.36 -4.44 6.03
N SER A 209 -16.78 -5.08 7.05
CA SER A 209 -15.58 -5.90 6.93
C SER A 209 -15.93 -7.38 6.72
N TYR A 210 -15.24 -8.02 5.79
CA TYR A 210 -15.45 -9.40 5.38
C TYR A 210 -14.13 -10.16 5.39
N LEU A 211 -14.18 -11.44 5.79
CA LEU A 211 -13.22 -12.41 5.28
C LEU A 211 -13.52 -12.63 3.79
N ALA A 212 -12.53 -12.43 2.93
CA ALA A 212 -12.72 -12.43 1.49
C ALA A 212 -11.59 -13.17 0.76
N TYR A 213 -11.91 -13.67 -0.43
CA TYR A 213 -10.92 -14.09 -1.41
C TYR A 213 -10.70 -12.96 -2.40
N GLU A 214 -9.44 -12.60 -2.59
CA GLU A 214 -8.99 -11.90 -3.79
C GLU A 214 -8.69 -12.93 -4.87
N VAL A 215 -9.25 -12.76 -6.06
CA VAL A 215 -9.04 -13.62 -7.22
C VAL A 215 -8.60 -12.78 -8.40
N MET A 216 -7.49 -13.15 -9.02
CA MET A 216 -7.04 -12.55 -10.27
C MET A 216 -7.58 -13.39 -11.43
N LEU A 217 -8.45 -12.78 -12.24
CA LEU A 217 -9.04 -13.38 -13.43
C LEU A 217 -8.42 -12.74 -14.67
N THR A 218 -7.88 -13.55 -15.56
CA THR A 218 -7.30 -13.11 -16.83
C THR A 218 -8.02 -13.72 -18.02
N GLY A 219 -7.90 -13.12 -19.20
CA GLY A 219 -8.41 -13.71 -20.42
C GLY A 219 -8.59 -12.70 -21.54
N GLY A 220 -9.57 -12.99 -22.40
CA GLY A 220 -9.86 -12.14 -23.56
C GLY A 220 -8.86 -12.36 -24.69
N THR A 221 -8.79 -11.39 -25.59
CA THR A 221 -7.88 -11.37 -26.73
C THR A 221 -6.85 -10.27 -26.53
N LEU A 222 -5.76 -10.25 -27.28
CA LEU A 222 -4.80 -9.13 -27.20
C LEU A 222 -5.46 -7.77 -27.50
N ALA A 223 -6.46 -7.73 -28.38
CA ALA A 223 -7.24 -6.52 -28.68
C ALA A 223 -8.21 -6.10 -27.55
N ASN A 224 -8.59 -7.03 -26.67
CA ASN A 224 -9.54 -6.82 -25.59
C ASN A 224 -9.07 -7.66 -24.39
N PRO A 225 -7.92 -7.30 -23.80
CA PRO A 225 -7.35 -8.06 -22.71
C PRO A 225 -8.27 -7.93 -21.50
N ILE A 226 -8.33 -8.97 -20.70
CA ILE A 226 -9.08 -8.98 -19.45
C ILE A 226 -8.08 -9.27 -18.34
N LYS A 227 -8.03 -8.38 -17.35
CA LYS A 227 -7.34 -8.61 -16.09
C LYS A 227 -8.14 -7.95 -14.98
N ASP A 228 -8.99 -8.74 -14.36
CA ASP A 228 -9.83 -8.29 -13.26
C ASP A 228 -9.34 -8.87 -11.94
N ARG A 229 -9.22 -8.00 -10.94
CA ARG A 229 -9.20 -8.41 -9.54
C ARG A 229 -10.62 -8.47 -9.01
N LEU A 230 -11.11 -9.68 -8.79
CA LEU A 230 -12.40 -9.93 -8.14
C LEU A 230 -12.20 -10.14 -6.64
N ILE A 231 -13.06 -9.53 -5.84
CA ILE A 231 -13.09 -9.71 -4.39
C ILE A 231 -14.41 -10.39 -4.04
N LEU A 232 -14.34 -11.60 -3.49
CA LEU A 232 -15.50 -12.42 -3.15
C LEU A 232 -15.56 -12.66 -1.65
N ASP A 233 -16.76 -12.59 -1.07
CA ASP A 233 -17.03 -13.03 0.30
C ASP A 233 -16.59 -14.50 0.48
N ALA A 234 -15.73 -14.78 1.46
CA ALA A 234 -15.13 -16.11 1.65
C ALA A 234 -16.09 -17.16 2.23
N ASN A 235 -17.29 -16.75 2.64
CA ASN A 235 -18.33 -17.61 3.16
C ASN A 235 -19.43 -17.87 2.13
N ARG A 236 -19.89 -16.82 1.45
CA ARG A 236 -21.04 -16.89 0.52
C ARG A 236 -20.63 -16.91 -0.95
N GLY A 237 -19.42 -16.46 -1.25
CA GLY A 237 -18.92 -16.29 -2.62
C GLY A 237 -19.65 -15.18 -3.41
N THR A 238 -20.27 -14.23 -2.71
CA THR A 238 -20.84 -13.02 -3.34
C THR A 238 -19.70 -12.11 -3.79
N VAL A 239 -19.79 -11.54 -4.99
CA VAL A 239 -18.79 -10.57 -5.47
C VAL A 239 -19.00 -9.25 -4.73
N LEU A 240 -18.04 -8.90 -3.88
CA LEU A 240 -18.04 -7.68 -3.08
C LEU A 240 -17.46 -6.48 -3.85
N ASN A 241 -16.46 -6.75 -4.71
CA ASN A 241 -15.86 -5.72 -5.55
C ASN A 241 -15.22 -6.33 -6.80
N ARG A 242 -15.03 -5.49 -7.80
CA ARG A 242 -14.25 -5.75 -9.00
C ARG A 242 -13.35 -4.54 -9.25
N ILE A 243 -12.08 -4.79 -9.52
CA ILE A 243 -11.12 -3.78 -9.94
C ILE A 243 -10.56 -4.24 -11.28
N ASP A 244 -10.73 -3.41 -12.30
CA ASP A 244 -10.02 -3.60 -13.57
C ASP A 244 -8.56 -3.21 -13.36
N GLU A 245 -7.66 -4.17 -13.58
CA GLU A 245 -6.20 -3.99 -13.43
C GLU A 245 -5.55 -3.53 -14.73
N ILE A 246 -6.33 -3.40 -15.81
CA ILE A 246 -5.89 -2.78 -17.06
C ILE A 246 -6.20 -1.28 -16.96
N HIS A 247 -5.17 -0.52 -16.62
CA HIS A 247 -5.26 0.93 -16.55
C HIS A 247 -5.02 1.52 -17.95
N SER A 248 -6.07 1.94 -18.65
CA SER A 248 -5.97 2.78 -19.84
C SER A 248 -5.68 4.23 -19.44
N VAL A 249 -4.44 4.51 -19.07
CA VAL A 249 -3.98 5.89 -18.84
C VAL A 249 -3.20 6.34 -20.07
N LEU A 250 -3.40 7.60 -20.47
CA LEU A 250 -2.55 8.32 -21.41
C LEU A 250 -1.07 8.03 -21.12
N ASN A 251 -0.37 7.41 -22.07
CA ASN A 251 1.08 7.29 -22.05
C ASN A 251 1.62 8.25 -23.13
N ARG A 252 2.66 9.03 -22.82
CA ARG A 252 3.25 10.02 -23.74
C ARG A 252 4.72 9.71 -23.96
N GLU A 253 5.16 9.81 -25.21
CA GLU A 253 6.57 9.81 -25.58
C GLU A 253 6.86 11.01 -26.48
N ILE A 254 7.78 11.88 -26.06
CA ILE A 254 8.20 13.05 -26.83
C ILE A 254 9.62 12.82 -27.33
N TYR A 255 9.83 12.98 -28.64
CA TYR A 255 11.10 12.77 -29.31
C TYR A 255 11.62 14.11 -29.86
N PHE A 256 12.94 14.27 -29.97
CA PHE A 256 13.53 15.52 -30.48
C PHE A 256 13.69 15.60 -32.00
N ALA A 257 13.86 14.46 -32.69
CA ALA A 257 14.24 14.45 -34.10
C ALA A 257 13.54 13.35 -34.91
N ASN A 258 13.53 12.14 -34.39
CA ASN A 258 12.79 11.00 -34.94
C ASN A 258 12.51 9.98 -33.83
N GLN A 259 11.75 8.93 -34.17
CA GLN A 259 11.38 7.88 -33.22
C GLN A 259 12.41 6.75 -33.13
N ASP A 260 13.54 6.85 -33.86
CA ASP A 260 14.62 5.85 -33.87
C ASP A 260 15.63 6.07 -32.73
N VAL A 261 15.49 7.16 -31.98
CA VAL A 261 16.24 7.48 -30.76
C VAL A 261 15.35 7.37 -29.53
N PRO A 262 15.90 7.13 -28.33
CA PRO A 262 15.11 7.12 -27.11
C PRO A 262 14.31 8.42 -26.93
N PRO A 263 13.07 8.34 -26.39
CA PRO A 263 12.26 9.52 -26.15
C PRO A 263 12.94 10.46 -25.15
N PHE A 264 12.83 11.76 -25.41
CA PHE A 264 13.28 12.81 -24.51
C PHE A 264 12.41 12.88 -23.24
N TYR A 265 11.09 12.76 -23.39
CA TYR A 265 10.17 12.54 -22.27
C TYR A 265 9.39 11.25 -22.46
N THR A 266 9.28 10.48 -21.39
CA THR A 266 8.25 9.46 -21.22
C THR A 266 7.27 9.89 -20.13
N GLU A 267 6.04 9.39 -20.18
CA GLU A 267 5.05 9.65 -19.12
C GLU A 267 5.63 9.36 -17.73
N GLY A 268 5.56 10.34 -16.83
CA GLY A 268 6.09 10.22 -15.48
C GLY A 268 7.62 10.22 -15.34
N SER A 269 8.37 10.50 -16.41
CA SER A 269 9.83 10.64 -16.37
C SER A 269 10.29 11.88 -15.58
N LEU A 270 11.50 11.82 -15.02
CA LEU A 270 12.09 12.94 -14.28
C LEU A 270 12.28 14.13 -15.22
N GLY A 271 11.58 15.23 -14.94
CA GLY A 271 11.64 16.46 -15.75
C GLY A 271 10.51 16.59 -16.78
N ALA A 272 9.66 15.58 -16.95
CA ALA A 272 8.42 15.74 -17.71
C ALA A 272 7.50 16.77 -17.02
N PRO A 273 6.87 17.68 -17.78
CA PRO A 273 5.93 18.65 -17.21
C PRO A 273 4.76 17.97 -16.48
N SER A 274 4.23 18.62 -15.45
CA SER A 274 2.94 18.23 -14.86
C SER A 274 1.79 18.57 -15.83
N ASP A 275 0.68 17.84 -15.75
CA ASP A 275 -0.55 18.15 -16.51
C ASP A 275 -1.18 19.44 -16.00
N ILE A 276 -0.68 20.56 -16.51
CA ILE A 276 -1.23 21.89 -16.28
C ILE A 276 -2.35 22.11 -17.32
N PRO A 277 -3.45 22.81 -16.99
CA PRO A 277 -4.45 23.19 -17.97
C PRO A 277 -3.80 23.81 -19.21
N LEU A 278 -4.33 23.50 -20.40
CA LEU A 278 -3.88 24.10 -21.66
C LEU A 278 -4.27 25.59 -21.66
N VAL A 279 -3.46 26.40 -20.98
CA VAL A 279 -3.42 27.84 -21.21
C VAL A 279 -2.61 27.97 -22.48
N GLY A 280 -3.18 28.56 -23.53
CA GLY A 280 -2.51 28.72 -24.83
C GLY A 280 -1.15 29.41 -24.70
N ASP A 281 -0.47 29.64 -25.83
CA ASP A 281 0.94 30.05 -25.97
C ASP A 281 1.35 31.41 -25.33
N VAL A 282 0.54 31.92 -24.41
CA VAL A 282 0.77 33.09 -23.57
C VAL A 282 1.40 32.70 -22.23
N GLY A 283 2.68 32.40 -22.28
CA GLY A 283 3.58 32.54 -21.12
C GLY A 283 3.85 31.26 -20.33
N SER A 284 5.11 31.12 -19.95
CA SER A 284 5.59 30.22 -18.90
C SER A 284 4.62 30.21 -17.70
N ASP A 285 4.47 29.03 -17.09
CA ASP A 285 3.79 28.84 -15.81
C ASP A 285 3.94 30.09 -14.90
N PRO A 286 2.85 30.76 -14.49
CA PRO A 286 2.95 31.99 -13.69
C PRO A 286 3.65 31.77 -12.33
N ALA A 287 3.83 30.51 -11.90
CA ALA A 287 4.60 30.15 -10.71
C ALA A 287 6.09 29.84 -10.99
N SER A 288 6.51 29.73 -12.25
CA SER A 288 7.88 29.36 -12.64
C SER A 288 8.59 30.50 -13.36
N ARG A 289 9.80 30.86 -12.88
CA ARG A 289 10.70 31.81 -13.55
C ARG A 289 11.57 31.15 -14.63
N ILE A 290 11.38 29.85 -14.88
CA ILE A 290 12.12 29.12 -15.91
C ILE A 290 11.28 29.18 -17.20
N PRO A 291 11.82 29.69 -18.32
CA PRO A 291 11.15 29.62 -19.61
C PRO A 291 10.82 28.15 -19.93
N ARG A 292 9.58 27.85 -20.30
CA ARG A 292 9.24 26.49 -20.76
C ARG A 292 10.06 26.19 -22.00
N LEU A 293 10.65 25.00 -22.03
CA LEU A 293 11.28 24.53 -23.25
C LEU A 293 10.18 24.25 -24.28
N PRO A 294 10.42 24.48 -25.58
CA PRO A 294 9.44 24.14 -26.61
C PRO A 294 8.95 22.68 -26.57
N VAL A 295 9.79 21.77 -26.10
CA VAL A 295 9.47 20.35 -25.87
C VAL A 295 8.49 20.12 -24.69
N ASP A 296 8.45 21.02 -23.70
CA ASP A 296 7.47 20.98 -22.61
C ASP A 296 6.07 21.31 -23.13
N ASN A 297 5.98 22.31 -24.01
CA ASN A 297 4.72 22.67 -24.66
C ASN A 297 4.21 21.49 -25.48
N LEU A 298 5.09 20.82 -26.23
CA LEU A 298 4.72 19.63 -27.00
C LEU A 298 4.17 18.50 -26.13
N TYR A 299 4.74 18.26 -24.93
CA TYR A 299 4.23 17.28 -23.96
C TYR A 299 2.81 17.63 -23.47
N ILE A 300 2.55 18.91 -23.21
CA ILE A 300 1.24 19.41 -22.78
C ILE A 300 0.22 19.31 -23.93
N PHE A 301 0.59 19.73 -25.15
CA PHE A 301 -0.26 19.63 -26.33
C PHE A 301 -0.57 18.19 -26.74
N ALA A 302 0.37 17.26 -26.55
CA ALA A 302 0.14 15.83 -26.74
C ALA A 302 -0.99 15.33 -25.82
N GLY A 303 -0.97 15.71 -24.54
CA GLY A 303 -2.05 15.40 -23.61
C GLY A 303 -3.39 16.05 -23.98
N GLY A 304 -3.36 17.32 -24.40
CA GLY A 304 -4.55 18.02 -24.91
C GLY A 304 -5.15 17.37 -26.17
N THR A 305 -4.29 16.89 -27.07
CA THR A 305 -4.69 16.17 -28.29
C THR A 305 -5.35 14.84 -27.95
N TYR A 306 -4.78 14.08 -27.02
CA TYR A 306 -5.40 12.86 -26.52
C TYR A 306 -6.79 13.13 -25.93
N ALA A 307 -6.92 14.17 -25.10
CA ALA A 307 -8.21 14.59 -24.54
C ALA A 307 -9.20 15.05 -25.62
N LEU A 308 -8.75 15.72 -26.69
CA LEU A 308 -9.59 16.08 -27.84
C LEU A 308 -10.19 14.84 -28.50
N TYR A 309 -9.37 13.82 -28.77
CA TYR A 309 -9.87 12.58 -29.40
C TYR A 309 -10.93 11.89 -28.55
N LYS A 310 -10.70 11.83 -27.24
CA LYS A 310 -11.64 11.26 -26.28
C LYS A 310 -12.93 12.06 -26.22
N ASN A 311 -12.85 13.38 -26.10
CA ASN A 311 -14.02 14.24 -25.89
C ASN A 311 -14.85 14.46 -27.17
N LEU A 312 -14.20 14.55 -28.33
CA LEU A 312 -14.86 14.89 -29.59
C LEU A 312 -15.27 13.66 -30.39
N PHE A 313 -14.52 12.57 -30.30
CA PHE A 313 -14.72 11.37 -31.12
C PHE A 313 -14.95 10.09 -30.29
N GLY A 314 -14.86 10.16 -28.95
CA GLY A 314 -14.98 8.98 -28.09
C GLY A 314 -13.84 7.96 -28.25
N ARG A 315 -12.69 8.39 -28.81
CA ARG A 315 -11.52 7.55 -29.11
C ARG A 315 -10.42 7.75 -28.08
N GLU A 316 -9.71 6.69 -27.70
CA GLU A 316 -8.61 6.76 -26.75
C GLU A 316 -7.30 7.12 -27.48
N GLY A 317 -7.13 8.40 -27.83
CA GLY A 317 -5.99 8.92 -28.61
C GLY A 317 -6.21 8.92 -30.13
N TYR A 318 -5.20 9.34 -30.90
CA TYR A 318 -5.30 9.40 -32.37
C TYR A 318 -5.39 8.01 -33.03
N ASP A 319 -4.74 7.04 -32.40
CA ASP A 319 -4.55 5.67 -32.88
C ASP A 319 -5.58 4.70 -32.27
N ASP A 320 -6.29 5.12 -31.21
CA ASP A 320 -7.41 4.41 -30.58
C ASP A 320 -7.06 2.96 -30.23
N GLY A 321 -5.84 2.77 -29.70
CA GLY A 321 -5.28 1.45 -29.43
C GLY A 321 -4.82 0.72 -30.68
N PHE A 322 -4.05 1.39 -31.55
CA PHE A 322 -3.54 0.78 -32.78
C PHE A 322 -2.78 -0.51 -32.49
N ILE A 323 -3.27 -1.59 -33.09
CA ILE A 323 -2.67 -2.91 -33.08
C ILE A 323 -1.81 -3.01 -34.34
N ASP A 324 -0.52 -3.29 -34.16
CA ASP A 324 0.36 -3.53 -35.29
C ASP A 324 -0.12 -4.76 -36.06
N PRO A 325 -0.54 -4.62 -37.32
CA PRO A 325 -1.12 -5.75 -38.07
C PRO A 325 -0.11 -6.86 -38.36
N ALA A 326 1.19 -6.59 -38.24
CA ALA A 326 2.24 -7.59 -38.44
C ALA A 326 2.56 -8.41 -37.18
N THR A 327 2.44 -7.82 -35.98
CA THR A 327 2.78 -8.50 -34.71
C THR A 327 1.57 -8.86 -33.87
N GLY A 328 0.41 -8.25 -34.09
CA GLY A 328 -0.79 -8.45 -33.29
C GLY A 328 -0.67 -7.93 -31.85
N GLU A 329 0.42 -7.23 -31.53
CA GLU A 329 0.67 -6.67 -30.22
C GLU A 329 -0.02 -5.32 -30.07
N LEU A 330 -0.66 -5.12 -28.92
CA LEU A 330 -1.04 -3.79 -28.47
C LEU A 330 0.27 -3.05 -28.17
N ARG A 331 0.67 -2.12 -29.04
CA ARG A 331 1.72 -1.18 -28.67
C ARG A 331 1.19 -0.41 -27.46
N ALA A 332 2.05 -0.15 -26.46
CA ALA A 332 1.69 0.75 -25.36
C ALA A 332 1.00 1.98 -25.97
N GLN A 333 -0.16 2.38 -25.44
CA GLN A 333 -0.96 3.49 -25.96
C GLN A 333 -0.21 4.80 -25.76
N VAL A 334 0.75 5.05 -26.65
CA VAL A 334 1.68 6.16 -26.54
C VAL A 334 1.25 7.24 -27.52
N GLN A 335 0.79 8.37 -26.99
CA GLN A 335 0.76 9.59 -27.74
C GLN A 335 2.21 10.02 -28.02
N LYS A 336 2.65 9.78 -29.26
CA LYS A 336 3.97 10.17 -29.74
C LYS A 336 3.92 11.57 -30.32
N SER A 337 4.93 12.38 -30.02
CA SER A 337 5.13 13.64 -30.71
C SER A 337 6.62 13.86 -30.93
N VAL A 338 6.96 14.38 -32.10
CA VAL A 338 8.32 14.73 -32.46
C VAL A 338 8.38 16.25 -32.48
N TYR A 339 9.37 16.82 -31.80
CA TYR A 339 9.65 18.25 -31.81
C TYR A 339 10.08 18.74 -33.19
#